data_AF-A0A2G9HCN9-F1
#
_entry.id   AF-A0A2G9HCN9-F1
#
_cell.length_a   1.000
_cell.length_b   1.000
_cell.length_c   1.000
_cell.angle_alpha   90.00
_cell.angle_beta   90.00
_cell.angle_gamma   90.00
#
_symmetry.space_group_name_H-M   'P 1'
#
loop_
_entity.id
_entity.type
_entity.pdbx_description
1 polymer ?
#
loop_
_entity_poly.entity_id
_entity_poly.type
_entity_poly.pdbx_seq_one_letter_code
_entity_poly.pdbx_strand_id
1 'polypeptide(L)'
;MHAALASTLGCLTWEKPSYSEFQQLARESEYAAWTLVNGYALNHVTISTHRLKSHLRKIGNLNQFIEKNGFRLNSEGGILKVSPDGLLLQSSTVADSSFYQFAEGITEIIPRSYIEFAERLVLPQFKNLPEDKIEEFHRREGFEVGNADKIFESTSKEQLTRKVT
;
A
#
# COMPACT_ATOMS: atom_id res chain seq x y z
N MET A 1 10.28 9.15 -21.48
CA MET A 1 11.15 7.95 -21.47
C MET A 1 11.96 7.79 -20.18
N HIS A 2 12.19 8.87 -19.39
CA HIS A 2 13.02 8.80 -18.18
C HIS A 2 12.36 8.05 -16.99
N ALA A 3 11.06 8.22 -16.74
CA ALA A 3 10.39 7.65 -15.55
C ALA A 3 10.32 6.11 -15.56
N ALA A 4 9.93 5.49 -16.67
CA ALA A 4 9.84 4.03 -16.77
C ALA A 4 11.22 3.37 -16.59
N LEU A 5 12.25 3.91 -17.24
CA LEU A 5 13.62 3.43 -17.09
C LEU A 5 14.13 3.59 -15.65
N ALA A 6 13.86 4.74 -15.03
CA ALA A 6 14.23 4.99 -13.63
C ALA A 6 13.54 4.02 -12.66
N SER A 7 12.25 3.75 -12.89
CA SER A 7 11.48 2.76 -12.12
C SER A 7 12.09 1.35 -12.26
N THR A 8 12.43 0.93 -13.48
CA THR A 8 13.02 -0.40 -13.73
C THR A 8 14.44 -0.56 -13.18
N LEU A 9 15.23 0.52 -13.16
CA LEU A 9 16.61 0.51 -12.68
C LEU A 9 16.72 0.82 -11.19
N GLY A 10 15.64 1.24 -10.54
CA GLY A 10 15.63 1.61 -9.12
C GLY A 10 16.48 2.87 -8.83
N CYS A 11 16.50 3.84 -9.73
CA CYS A 11 17.27 5.07 -9.58
C CYS A 11 16.40 6.34 -9.53
N LEU A 12 16.96 7.41 -8.97
CA LEU A 12 16.34 8.74 -8.98
C LEU A 12 16.68 9.45 -10.30
N THR A 13 15.74 10.27 -10.79
CA THR A 13 15.95 11.12 -11.96
C THR A 13 16.49 12.51 -11.60
N TRP A 14 16.69 12.78 -10.32
CA TRP A 14 17.30 13.98 -9.75
C TRP A 14 18.53 13.59 -8.94
N GLU A 15 19.30 14.61 -8.53
CA GLU A 15 20.46 14.42 -7.66
C GLU A 15 20.05 13.81 -6.32
N LYS A 16 20.98 13.12 -5.67
CA LYS A 16 20.73 12.56 -4.34
C LYS A 16 20.34 13.72 -3.39
N PRO A 17 19.19 13.66 -2.71
CA PRO A 17 18.72 14.73 -1.83
C PRO A 17 19.62 14.91 -0.61
N SER A 18 19.61 16.12 -0.04
CA SER A 18 20.14 16.41 1.29
C SER A 18 19.19 15.91 2.38
N TYR A 19 19.72 15.71 3.59
CA TYR A 19 18.86 15.30 4.71
C TYR A 19 17.93 16.43 5.15
N SER A 20 18.40 17.69 5.08
CA SER A 20 17.60 18.87 5.41
C SER A 20 16.38 19.03 4.51
N GLU A 21 16.51 18.84 3.20
CA GLU A 21 15.38 18.87 2.25
C GLU A 21 14.36 17.78 2.56
N PHE A 22 14.83 16.56 2.81
CA PHE A 22 13.95 15.46 3.20
C PHE A 22 13.18 15.77 4.48
N GLN A 23 13.83 16.30 5.51
CA GLN A 23 13.17 16.68 6.75
C GLN A 23 12.18 17.83 6.56
N GLN A 24 12.49 18.81 5.69
CA GLN A 24 11.57 19.90 5.38
C GLN A 24 10.30 19.37 4.73
N LEU A 25 10.44 18.55 3.68
CA LEU A 25 9.29 17.91 3.05
C LEU A 25 8.54 17.01 4.02
N ALA A 26 9.22 16.21 4.85
CA ALA A 26 8.55 15.29 5.77
C ALA A 26 7.69 16.01 6.81
N ARG A 27 7.98 17.27 7.14
CA ARG A 27 7.14 18.10 8.02
C ARG A 27 5.90 18.65 7.33
N GLU A 28 5.96 18.86 6.01
CA GLU A 28 4.88 19.47 5.23
C GLU A 28 4.00 18.42 4.53
N SER A 29 4.61 17.36 4.00
CA SER A 29 3.98 16.26 3.27
C SER A 29 4.86 15.01 3.30
N GLU A 30 4.44 13.99 4.04
CA GLU A 30 5.12 12.68 4.08
C GLU A 30 5.19 12.03 2.68
N TYR A 31 4.18 12.27 1.82
CA TYR A 31 4.20 11.82 0.43
C TYR A 31 5.31 12.48 -0.40
N ALA A 32 5.51 13.80 -0.23
CA ALA A 32 6.60 14.51 -0.91
C ALA A 32 7.96 13.98 -0.45
N ALA A 33 8.12 13.73 0.86
CA ALA A 33 9.34 13.14 1.41
C ALA A 33 9.58 11.71 0.88
N TRP A 34 8.55 10.85 0.84
CA TRP A 34 8.64 9.51 0.28
C TRP A 34 9.07 9.56 -1.20
N THR A 35 8.43 10.44 -1.98
CA THR A 35 8.72 10.62 -3.40
C THR A 35 10.16 11.08 -3.60
N LEU A 36 10.67 12.03 -2.80
CA LEU A 36 12.03 12.56 -2.92
C LEU A 36 13.10 11.45 -2.87
N VAL A 37 12.92 10.46 -2.01
CA VAL A 37 13.92 9.40 -1.75
C VAL A 37 13.64 8.07 -2.46
N ASN A 38 12.44 7.87 -3.01
CA ASN A 38 12.05 6.67 -3.77
C ASN A 38 11.81 6.92 -5.26
N GLY A 39 11.59 8.18 -5.68
CA GLY A 39 11.36 8.56 -7.08
C GLY A 39 10.19 7.82 -7.71
N TYR A 40 10.44 7.20 -8.86
CA TYR A 40 9.44 6.41 -9.61
C TYR A 40 9.42 4.94 -9.21
N ALA A 41 9.99 4.58 -8.05
CA ALA A 41 9.85 3.23 -7.53
C ALA A 41 8.37 2.87 -7.37
N LEU A 42 8.04 1.61 -7.62
CA LEU A 42 6.69 1.11 -7.42
C LEU A 42 6.32 1.20 -5.94
N ASN A 43 5.34 2.04 -5.61
CA ASN A 43 4.95 2.28 -4.21
C ASN A 43 4.31 1.05 -3.57
N HIS A 44 3.44 0.35 -4.31
CA HIS A 44 2.88 -0.92 -3.88
C HIS A 44 2.36 -1.72 -5.09
N VAL A 45 2.11 -3.00 -4.84
CA VAL A 45 1.25 -3.85 -5.65
C VAL A 45 0.07 -4.31 -4.81
N THR A 46 -1.02 -4.67 -5.48
CA THR A 46 -2.23 -5.14 -4.82
C THR A 46 -2.51 -6.59 -5.19
N ILE A 47 -2.61 -7.46 -4.18
CA ILE A 47 -3.07 -8.84 -4.37
C ILE A 47 -4.59 -8.86 -4.39
N SER A 48 -5.15 -9.34 -5.51
CA SER A 48 -6.58 -9.61 -5.64
C SER A 48 -6.94 -10.88 -4.86
N THR A 49 -7.45 -10.70 -3.64
CA THR A 49 -7.68 -11.83 -2.72
C THR A 49 -8.76 -12.76 -3.26
N HIS A 50 -9.83 -12.23 -3.86
CA HIS A 50 -10.95 -13.02 -4.39
C HIS A 50 -10.54 -14.01 -5.49
N ARG A 51 -9.35 -13.86 -6.09
CA ARG A 51 -8.76 -14.77 -7.09
C ARG A 51 -7.89 -15.88 -6.49
N LEU A 52 -7.59 -15.83 -5.20
CA LEU A 52 -6.91 -16.91 -4.51
C LEU A 52 -7.79 -18.17 -4.47
N LYS A 53 -7.16 -19.34 -4.60
CA LYS A 53 -7.87 -20.64 -4.61
C LYS A 53 -8.10 -21.22 -3.21
N SER A 54 -7.40 -20.70 -2.20
CA SER A 54 -7.50 -21.17 -0.81
C SER A 54 -8.55 -20.38 -0.01
N HIS A 55 -8.72 -20.74 1.26
CA HIS A 55 -9.56 -20.00 2.21
C HIS A 55 -9.09 -18.55 2.44
N LEU A 56 -7.85 -18.20 2.06
CA LEU A 56 -7.30 -16.84 2.12
C LEU A 56 -7.93 -15.89 1.10
N ARG A 57 -8.81 -16.39 0.21
CA ARG A 57 -9.52 -15.52 -0.73
C ARG A 57 -10.42 -14.48 -0.07
N LYS A 58 -10.84 -14.75 1.16
CA LYS A 58 -11.53 -13.81 2.03
C LYS A 58 -10.50 -12.93 2.74
N ILE A 59 -10.57 -11.63 2.52
CA ILE A 59 -9.56 -10.68 3.01
C ILE A 59 -9.40 -10.72 4.54
N GLY A 60 -10.48 -10.95 5.29
CA GLY A 60 -10.40 -11.13 6.74
C GLY A 60 -9.52 -12.33 7.16
N ASN A 61 -9.62 -13.45 6.44
CA ASN A 61 -8.77 -14.63 6.69
C ASN A 61 -7.32 -14.35 6.29
N LEU A 62 -7.11 -13.63 5.18
CA LEU A 62 -5.77 -13.24 4.74
C LEU A 62 -5.09 -12.32 5.75
N ASN A 63 -5.81 -11.35 6.31
CA ASN A 63 -5.28 -10.42 7.30
C ASN A 63 -4.83 -11.16 8.56
N GLN A 64 -5.66 -12.05 9.09
CA GLN A 64 -5.27 -12.90 10.22
C GLN A 64 -4.06 -13.78 9.90
N PHE A 65 -3.97 -14.30 8.67
CA PHE A 65 -2.81 -15.08 8.25
C PHE A 65 -1.54 -14.22 8.24
N ILE A 66 -1.60 -13.01 7.69
CA ILE A 66 -0.46 -12.08 7.62
C ILE A 66 0.04 -11.71 9.03
N GLU A 67 -0.88 -11.33 9.92
CA GLU A 67 -0.54 -10.97 11.31
C GLU A 67 0.05 -12.14 12.08
N LYS A 68 -0.49 -13.36 11.93
CA LYS A 68 0.05 -14.58 12.56
C LYS A 68 1.47 -14.91 12.10
N ASN A 69 1.86 -14.48 10.90
CA ASN A 69 3.21 -14.65 10.37
C ASN A 69 4.15 -13.49 10.74
N GLY A 70 3.71 -12.57 11.62
CA GLY A 70 4.56 -11.52 12.19
C GLY A 70 4.61 -10.23 11.38
N PHE A 71 3.80 -10.09 10.33
CA PHE A 71 3.72 -8.86 9.54
C PHE A 71 2.66 -7.91 10.11
N ARG A 72 2.99 -6.61 10.16
CA ARG A 72 2.06 -5.58 10.62
C ARG A 72 1.17 -5.10 9.48
N LEU A 73 -0.12 -4.95 9.75
CA LEU A 73 -1.07 -4.30 8.84
C LEU A 73 -1.28 -2.83 9.23
N ASN A 74 -1.51 -1.99 8.22
CA ASN A 74 -1.85 -0.58 8.42
C ASN A 74 -3.16 -0.47 9.21
N SER A 75 -3.07 0.18 10.35
CA SER A 75 -4.12 0.29 11.36
C SER A 75 -4.93 1.58 11.29
N GLU A 76 -4.52 2.55 10.46
CA GLU A 76 -5.21 3.83 10.31
C GLU A 76 -6.60 3.64 9.72
N GLY A 77 -7.65 4.16 10.37
CA GLY A 77 -9.04 3.89 9.96
C GLY A 77 -9.49 2.43 10.15
N GLY A 78 -8.76 1.63 10.94
CA GLY A 78 -8.96 0.20 11.11
C GLY A 78 -8.19 -0.63 10.07
N ILE A 79 -7.86 -1.89 10.39
CA ILE A 79 -7.08 -2.75 9.48
C ILE A 79 -7.77 -2.94 8.12
N LEU A 80 -9.09 -3.15 8.15
CA LEU A 80 -9.91 -3.38 6.97
C LEU A 80 -10.68 -2.12 6.62
N LYS A 81 -10.35 -1.51 5.49
CA LYS A 81 -11.06 -0.37 4.90
C LYS A 81 -12.15 -0.90 4.00
N VAL A 82 -13.37 -0.40 4.15
CA VAL A 82 -14.54 -0.85 3.41
C VAL A 82 -15.17 0.35 2.74
N SER A 83 -15.37 0.27 1.43
CA SER A 83 -16.04 1.32 0.66
C SER A 83 -17.47 1.55 1.17
N PRO A 84 -18.07 2.75 0.95
CA PRO A 84 -19.43 3.03 1.39
C PRO A 84 -20.50 2.08 0.83
N ASP A 85 -20.29 1.55 -0.38
CA ASP A 85 -21.16 0.54 -1.00
C ASP A 85 -20.94 -0.89 -0.42
N GLY A 86 -19.90 -1.08 0.39
CA GLY A 86 -19.54 -2.37 0.98
C GLY A 86 -18.88 -3.35 0.01
N LEU A 87 -18.60 -2.95 -1.23
CA LEU A 87 -18.20 -3.87 -2.31
C LEU A 87 -16.68 -3.89 -2.59
N LEU A 88 -15.93 -2.94 -2.04
CA LEU A 88 -14.47 -2.90 -2.09
C LEU A 88 -13.90 -2.93 -0.68
N LEU A 89 -13.19 -4.01 -0.38
CA LEU A 89 -12.53 -4.20 0.90
C LEU A 89 -11.02 -4.19 0.67
N GLN A 90 -10.30 -3.39 1.45
CA GLN A 90 -8.87 -3.19 1.29
C GLN A 90 -8.13 -3.22 2.63
N SER A 91 -6.90 -3.69 2.59
CA SER A 91 -5.95 -3.62 3.71
C SER A 91 -4.55 -3.62 3.14
N SER A 92 -3.55 -3.18 3.90
CA SER A 92 -2.16 -3.13 3.46
C SER A 92 -1.23 -3.48 4.60
N THR A 93 -0.03 -3.94 4.27
CA THR A 93 1.06 -4.00 5.25
C THR A 93 1.49 -2.58 5.63
N VAL A 94 2.09 -2.43 6.81
CA VAL A 94 2.96 -1.28 7.07
C VAL A 94 4.16 -1.37 6.13
N ALA A 95 4.63 -0.25 5.59
CA ALA A 95 5.75 -0.24 4.67
C ALA A 95 7.04 -0.75 5.31
N ASP A 96 7.89 -1.37 4.50
CA ASP A 96 9.25 -1.67 4.91
C ASP A 96 10.05 -0.38 5.09
N SER A 97 11.18 -0.49 5.78
CA SER A 97 12.12 0.60 5.94
C SER A 97 13.54 0.15 5.62
N SER A 98 14.35 1.05 5.08
CA SER A 98 15.77 0.78 4.83
C SER A 98 16.64 1.97 5.21
N PHE A 99 17.92 1.72 5.45
CA PHE A 99 18.90 2.80 5.51
C PHE A 99 19.02 3.50 4.15
N TYR A 100 19.22 4.81 4.19
CA TYR A 100 19.46 5.67 3.05
C TYR A 100 20.51 6.70 3.40
N GLN A 101 21.57 6.76 2.59
CA GLN A 101 22.63 7.74 2.75
C GLN A 101 22.35 8.95 1.86
N PHE A 102 22.11 10.11 2.47
CA PHE A 102 21.89 11.41 1.84
C PHE A 102 23.18 11.98 1.24
N ALA A 103 23.06 13.04 0.44
CA ALA A 103 24.18 13.64 -0.32
C ALA A 103 25.40 13.99 0.55
N GLU A 104 25.14 14.42 1.79
CA GLU A 104 26.12 14.91 2.75
C GLU A 104 26.76 13.78 3.59
N GLY A 105 26.43 12.52 3.28
CA GLY A 105 26.94 11.33 3.97
C GLY A 105 26.13 10.89 5.20
N ILE A 106 25.14 11.68 5.62
CA ILE A 106 24.19 11.33 6.71
C ILE A 106 23.39 10.11 6.29
N THR A 107 23.24 9.13 7.18
CA THR A 107 22.45 7.91 6.93
C THR A 107 21.29 7.81 7.90
N GLU A 108 20.07 7.69 7.37
CA GLU A 108 18.85 7.54 8.16
C GLU A 108 17.97 6.42 7.61
N ILE A 109 17.00 5.99 8.41
CA ILE A 109 16.00 5.01 8.00
C ILE A 109 14.84 5.75 7.32
N ILE A 110 14.46 5.30 6.12
CA ILE A 110 13.35 5.86 5.34
C ILE A 110 12.31 4.80 4.98
N PRO A 111 11.03 5.19 4.80
CA PRO A 111 10.00 4.30 4.26
C PRO A 111 10.31 3.87 2.83
N ARG A 112 10.00 2.62 2.53
CA ARG A 112 9.98 2.03 1.19
C ARG A 112 8.55 1.71 0.79
N SER A 113 8.36 0.67 0.01
CA SER A 113 7.08 0.21 -0.51
C SER A 113 6.34 -0.66 0.51
N TYR A 114 5.06 -0.89 0.24
CA TYR A 114 4.21 -1.83 0.98
C TYR A 114 3.47 -2.76 0.01
N ILE A 115 2.72 -3.73 0.54
CA ILE A 115 1.83 -4.58 -0.25
C ILE A 115 0.39 -4.31 0.20
N GLU A 116 -0.51 -4.14 -0.77
CA GLU A 116 -1.94 -4.04 -0.53
C GLU A 116 -2.65 -5.36 -0.86
N PHE A 117 -3.79 -5.59 -0.23
CA PHE A 117 -4.69 -6.70 -0.48
C PHE A 117 -6.09 -6.13 -0.69
N ALA A 118 -6.77 -6.59 -1.75
CA ALA A 118 -8.13 -6.12 -2.08
C ALA A 118 -9.07 -7.29 -2.41
N GLU A 119 -10.26 -7.27 -1.80
CA GLU A 119 -11.39 -8.12 -2.16
C GLU A 119 -12.46 -7.27 -2.85
N ARG A 120 -12.77 -7.58 -4.11
CA ARG A 120 -13.85 -6.95 -4.86
C ARG A 120 -15.07 -7.87 -4.86
N LEU A 121 -16.16 -7.42 -4.26
CA LEU A 121 -17.40 -8.19 -4.20
C LEU A 121 -18.18 -8.10 -5.50
N VAL A 122 -19.04 -9.10 -5.72
CA VAL A 122 -19.94 -9.19 -6.87
C VAL A 122 -20.96 -8.08 -6.82
N LEU A 123 -21.19 -7.39 -7.94
CA LEU A 123 -22.17 -6.32 -8.04
C LEU A 123 -23.59 -6.86 -7.81
N PRO A 124 -24.52 -6.08 -7.22
CA PRO A 124 -25.85 -6.56 -6.85
C PRO A 124 -26.64 -7.23 -7.99
N GLN A 125 -26.53 -6.70 -9.22
CA GLN A 125 -27.19 -7.25 -10.41
C GLN A 125 -26.73 -8.65 -10.80
N PHE A 126 -25.57 -9.09 -10.31
CA PHE A 126 -24.96 -10.40 -10.60
C PHE A 126 -25.01 -11.36 -9.40
N LYS A 127 -25.71 -10.99 -8.31
CA LYS A 127 -25.74 -11.76 -7.05
C LYS A 127 -26.21 -13.22 -7.22
N ASN A 128 -27.05 -13.49 -8.21
CA ASN A 128 -27.61 -14.82 -8.46
C ASN A 128 -26.79 -15.64 -9.47
N LEU A 129 -25.68 -15.10 -10.01
CA LEU A 129 -24.80 -15.89 -10.87
C LEU A 129 -24.11 -16.98 -10.04
N PRO A 130 -24.06 -18.23 -10.57
CA PRO A 130 -23.24 -19.27 -9.98
C PRO A 130 -21.79 -18.81 -9.83
N GLU A 131 -21.13 -19.21 -8.74
CA GLU A 131 -19.79 -18.73 -8.41
C GLU A 131 -18.74 -19.05 -9.50
N ASP A 132 -18.89 -20.19 -10.19
CA ASP A 132 -18.06 -20.61 -11.32
C ASP A 132 -18.27 -19.78 -12.60
N LYS A 133 -19.31 -18.95 -12.63
CA LYS A 133 -19.62 -18.00 -13.72
C LYS A 133 -19.28 -16.56 -13.37
N ILE A 134 -18.80 -16.29 -12.16
CA ILE A 134 -18.35 -14.96 -11.76
C ILE A 134 -17.00 -14.66 -12.42
N GLU A 135 -16.92 -13.47 -13.01
CA GLU A 135 -15.74 -12.94 -13.70
C GLU A 135 -15.42 -11.56 -13.11
N GLU A 136 -14.28 -10.97 -13.48
CA GLU A 136 -13.83 -9.72 -12.86
C GLU A 136 -14.80 -8.56 -13.13
N PHE A 137 -15.38 -8.49 -14.34
CA PHE A 137 -16.36 -7.45 -14.71
C PHE A 137 -17.70 -7.59 -13.95
N HIS A 138 -17.95 -8.73 -13.31
CA HIS A 138 -19.10 -8.91 -12.43
C HIS A 138 -18.87 -8.32 -11.02
N ARG A 139 -17.67 -7.78 -10.73
CA ARG A 139 -17.27 -7.27 -9.42
C ARG A 139 -17.12 -5.75 -9.44
N ARG A 140 -17.09 -5.14 -8.26
CA ARG A 140 -16.85 -3.69 -8.10
C ARG A 140 -15.49 -3.29 -8.68
N GLU A 141 -15.51 -2.54 -9.77
CA GLU A 141 -14.32 -1.94 -10.39
C GLU A 141 -13.91 -0.64 -9.69
N GLY A 142 -12.82 0.01 -10.14
CA GLY A 142 -12.40 1.33 -9.64
C GLY A 142 -11.80 1.34 -8.24
N PHE A 143 -11.63 2.55 -7.71
CA PHE A 143 -11.07 2.84 -6.38
C PHE A 143 -12.10 3.56 -5.52
N GLU A 144 -11.83 3.66 -4.22
CA GLU A 144 -12.61 4.46 -3.29
C GLU A 144 -11.69 5.46 -2.58
N VAL A 145 -11.98 6.76 -2.72
CA VAL A 145 -11.11 7.84 -2.23
C VAL A 145 -10.86 7.71 -0.72
N GLY A 146 -11.92 7.48 0.06
CA GLY A 146 -11.81 7.33 1.51
C GLY A 146 -10.94 6.14 1.94
N ASN A 147 -10.92 5.06 1.16
CA ASN A 147 -10.01 3.94 1.43
C ASN A 147 -8.57 4.29 1.03
N ALA A 148 -8.40 4.89 -0.16
CA ALA A 148 -7.09 5.27 -0.69
C ALA A 148 -6.35 6.22 0.23
N ASP A 149 -7.03 7.25 0.75
CA ASP A 149 -6.47 8.22 1.69
C ASP A 149 -5.84 7.54 2.90
N LYS A 150 -6.50 6.51 3.45
CA LYS A 150 -5.98 5.76 4.61
C LYS A 150 -4.88 4.76 4.24
N ILE A 151 -4.85 4.29 3.01
CA ILE A 151 -3.82 3.37 2.51
C ILE A 151 -2.51 4.13 2.23
N PHE A 152 -2.56 5.39 1.81
CA PHE A 152 -1.36 6.23 1.66
C PHE A 152 -0.57 6.36 2.95
N GLU A 153 -1.24 6.29 4.10
CA GLU A 153 -0.60 6.30 5.42
C GLU A 153 0.21 5.03 5.74
N SER A 154 0.23 4.01 4.86
CA SER A 154 1.04 2.80 5.07
C SER A 154 2.54 3.09 5.13
N THR A 155 2.98 4.20 4.52
CA THR A 155 4.36 4.68 4.57
C THR A 155 4.61 5.71 5.66
N SER A 156 3.61 6.02 6.49
CA SER A 156 3.71 7.14 7.43
C SER A 156 4.60 6.82 8.63
N LYS A 157 5.23 7.86 9.18
CA LYS A 157 6.08 7.72 10.36
C LYS A 157 5.32 7.11 11.55
N GLU A 158 4.04 7.44 11.70
CA GLU A 158 3.19 6.88 12.74
C GLU A 158 3.02 5.36 12.60
N GLN A 159 2.67 4.87 11.41
CA GLN A 159 2.53 3.43 11.18
C GLN A 159 3.86 2.68 11.38
N LEU A 160 4.98 3.26 10.93
CA LEU A 160 6.30 2.63 11.06
C LEU A 160 6.74 2.47 12.52
N THR A 161 6.51 3.49 13.34
CA THR A 161 7.01 3.56 14.73
C THR A 161 6.06 2.94 15.76
N ARG A 162 4.82 2.60 15.38
CA ARG A 162 3.83 1.98 16.27
C ARG A 162 4.32 0.62 16.79
N LYS A 163 4.46 0.50 18.11
CA LYS A 163 4.75 -0.78 18.78
C LYS A 163 3.49 -1.64 18.83
N VAL A 164 3.64 -2.93 18.58
CA VAL A 164 2.56 -3.92 18.79
C VAL A 164 2.38 -4.05 20.30
N THR A 165 1.21 -3.66 20.81
CA THR A 165 0.75 -4.00 22.17
C THR A 165 0.15 -5.38 22.20
#